data_AF-A0A1B7IV80-F1
#
_entry.id   AF-A0A1B7IV80-F1
#
_cell.length_a   1.000
_cell.length_b   1.000
_cell.length_c   1.000
_cell.angle_alpha   90.00
_cell.angle_beta   90.00
_cell.angle_gamma   90.00
#
_symmetry.space_group_name_H-M   'P 1'
#
loop_
_entity.id
_entity.type
_entity.pdbx_description
1 polymer ?
#
loop_
_entity_poly.entity_id
_entity_poly.type
_entity_poly.pdbx_seq_one_letter_code
_entity_poly.pdbx_strand_id
1 'polypeptide(L)' 'MYVDSFKANRLNGTYLLSPKLKTNGKLMMADDKSKVYAYDSWLMNFAISDRIAKSTEQWDRCKLAHNK' A
#
# COMPACT_ATOMS: atom_id res chain seq x y z
N MET A 1 8.48 15.72 -3.23
CA MET A 1 9.14 14.45 -3.61
C MET A 1 8.07 13.38 -3.65
N TYR A 2 7.68 12.94 -4.86
CA TYR A 2 6.71 11.87 -5.04
C TYR A 2 7.40 10.54 -4.73
N VAL A 3 6.85 9.76 -3.81
CA VAL A 3 7.36 8.41 -3.53
C VAL A 3 6.86 7.54 -4.68
N ASP A 4 7.73 7.26 -5.65
CA ASP A 4 7.39 6.49 -6.85
C ASP A 4 6.95 5.05 -6.52
N SER A 5 7.47 4.46 -5.45
CA SER A 5 7.01 3.19 -4.89
C SER A 5 7.62 3.02 -3.50
N PHE A 6 6.98 2.25 -2.63
CA PHE A 6 7.53 1.96 -1.30
C PHE A 6 7.37 0.47 -0.94
N LYS A 7 8.22 0.03 -0.01
CA LYS A 7 8.10 -1.28 0.63
C LYS A 7 7.63 -1.09 2.07
N ALA A 8 6.53 -1.74 2.43
CA ALA A 8 6.04 -1.79 3.81
C ALA A 8 6.21 -3.20 4.37
N ASN A 9 6.73 -3.30 5.60
CA ASN A 9 6.81 -4.56 6.32
C ASN A 9 5.70 -4.63 7.37
N ARG A 10 5.05 -5.79 7.45
CA ARG A 10 4.17 -6.15 8.55
C ARG A 10 4.99 -6.50 9.80
N LEU A 11 4.30 -6.52 10.94
CA LEU A 11 4.86 -6.97 12.22
C LEU A 11 5.30 -8.45 12.20
N ASN A 12 4.68 -9.28 11.35
CA ASN A 12 5.03 -10.69 11.18
C ASN A 12 6.18 -10.94 10.17
N GLY A 13 6.82 -9.88 9.67
CA GLY A 13 7.96 -9.97 8.74
C GLY A 13 7.59 -10.14 7.25
N THR A 14 6.31 -10.34 6.92
CA THR A 14 5.87 -10.27 5.51
C THR A 14 5.92 -8.84 5.00
N TYR A 15 6.06 -8.64 3.69
CA TYR A 15 6.19 -7.31 3.11
C TYR A 15 5.25 -7.11 1.91
N LEU A 16 4.94 -5.85 1.65
CA LEU A 16 4.24 -5.40 0.46
C LEU A 16 5.11 -4.43 -0.32
N LEU A 17 5.13 -4.62 -1.63
CA LEU A 17 5.60 -3.64 -2.59
C LEU A 17 4.41 -2.85 -3.10
N SER A 18 4.46 -1.52 -2.93
CA SER A 18 3.45 -0.65 -3.51
C SER A 18 3.71 -0.48 -5.00
N PRO A 19 2.66 -0.52 -5.85
CA PRO A 19 2.74 0.06 -7.18
C PRO A 19 2.90 1.58 -7.10
N LYS A 20 3.11 2.22 -8.27
CA LYS A 20 3.19 3.68 -8.37
C LYS A 20 1.96 4.34 -7.80
N LEU A 21 2.14 5.09 -6.73
CA LEU A 21 1.05 5.76 -6.03
C LEU A 21 0.60 6.99 -6.80
N LYS A 22 -0.72 7.16 -6.90
CA LYS A 22 -1.31 8.44 -7.29
C LYS A 22 -1.98 9.05 -6.06
N THR A 23 -1.68 10.31 -5.80
CA THR A 23 -2.45 11.08 -4.81
C THR A 23 -3.84 11.32 -5.39
N ASN A 24 -4.88 10.95 -4.62
CA ASN A 24 -6.26 11.28 -4.97
C ASN A 24 -6.89 12.06 -3.80
N GLY A 25 -6.17 13.09 -3.33
CA GLY A 25 -6.53 13.87 -2.14
C GLY A 25 -5.87 13.32 -0.86
N LYS A 26 -6.68 13.04 0.18
CA LYS A 26 -6.21 12.67 1.53
C LYS A 26 -5.64 11.24 1.63
N LEU A 27 -5.98 10.39 0.66
CA LEU A 27 -5.52 9.01 0.54
C LEU A 27 -4.72 8.84 -0.75
N MET A 28 -3.71 7.99 -0.71
CA MET A 28 -3.00 7.56 -1.91
C MET A 28 -3.61 6.25 -2.40
N MET A 29 -3.83 6.15 -3.70
CA MET A 29 -4.44 4.96 -4.30
C MET A 29 -3.65 4.51 -5.52
N ALA A 30 -3.71 3.21 -5.78
CA ALA A 30 -3.25 2.62 -7.02
C ALA A 30 -4.22 1.51 -7.44
N ASP A 31 -4.45 1.37 -8.73
CA ASP A 31 -5.31 0.34 -9.31
C ASP A 31 -4.56 -0.26 -10.50
N ASP A 32 -4.21 -1.55 -10.40
CA ASP A 32 -3.54 -2.29 -11.47
C ASP A 32 -4.51 -3.14 -12.30
N LYS A 33 -5.82 -2.89 -12.16
CA LYS A 33 -6.97 -3.66 -12.66
C LYS A 33 -7.23 -4.97 -11.92
N SER A 34 -6.20 -5.65 -11.41
CA SER A 34 -6.34 -6.88 -10.63
C SER A 34 -6.57 -6.61 -9.14
N LYS A 35 -5.89 -5.60 -8.60
CA LYS A 35 -5.94 -5.19 -7.21
C LYS A 35 -6.08 -3.69 -7.11
N VAL A 36 -6.85 -3.26 -6.11
CA VAL A 36 -6.94 -1.87 -5.70
C VAL A 36 -6.18 -1.72 -4.40
N TYR A 37 -5.29 -0.74 -4.36
CA TYR A 37 -4.48 -0.43 -3.20
C TYR A 37 -4.86 0.94 -2.68
N ALA A 38 -5.05 1.04 -1.37
CA ALA A 38 -5.30 2.29 -0.67
C ALA A 38 -4.34 2.43 0.51
N TYR A 39 -3.84 3.65 0.67
CA TYR A 39 -2.81 4.00 1.62
C TYR A 39 -3.18 5.30 2.32
N ASP A 40 -2.92 5.37 3.62
CA ASP A 40 -2.96 6.66 4.30
C ASP A 40 -1.78 7.54 3.90
N SER A 41 -1.93 8.85 4.12
CA SER A 41 -0.88 9.82 3.81
C SER A 41 0.45 9.59 4.54
N TRP A 42 0.44 8.80 5.62
CA TRP A 42 1.62 8.52 6.45
C TRP A 42 2.27 7.18 6.11
N LEU A 43 1.68 6.41 5.18
CA LEU A 43 2.13 5.09 4.76
C LEU A 43 2.36 4.17 5.97
N MET A 44 1.38 4.16 6.89
CA MET A 44 1.34 3.27 8.06
C MET A 44 0.10 2.37 8.04
N ASN A 45 -0.93 2.75 7.29
CA ASN A 45 -2.17 1.99 7.16
C ASN A 45 -2.46 1.68 5.69
N PHE A 46 -2.82 0.43 5.45
CA PHE A 46 -2.86 -0.18 4.12
C PHE A 46 -4.14 -0.98 3.94
N ALA A 47 -4.77 -0.86 2.78
CA ALA A 47 -5.83 -1.75 2.35
C ALA A 47 -5.60 -2.20 0.91
N ILE A 48 -5.80 -3.49 0.66
CA ILE A 48 -5.69 -4.10 -0.67
C ILE A 48 -6.97 -4.87 -0.92
N SER A 49 -7.65 -4.55 -2.01
CA SER A 49 -8.77 -5.34 -2.50
C SER A 49 -8.32 -6.12 -3.73
N ASP A 50 -8.29 -7.45 -3.63
CA ASP A 50 -8.01 -8.35 -4.74
C ASP A 50 -9.31 -8.68 -5.47
N ARG A 51 -9.44 -8.19 -6.72
CA ARG A 51 -10.64 -8.38 -7.53
C ARG A 51 -10.75 -9.78 -8.12
N ILE A 52 -9.63 -10.50 -8.24
CA ILE A 52 -9.55 -11.86 -8.78
C ILE A 52 -9.90 -12.84 -7.66
N ALA A 53 -9.21 -12.74 -6.53
CA ALA A 53 -9.43 -13.61 -5.37
C ALA A 53 -10.69 -13.24 -4.57
N LYS A 54 -11.34 -12.10 -4.87
CA LYS A 54 -12.50 -11.56 -4.14
C LYS A 54 -12.22 -11.40 -2.63
N SER A 55 -10.97 -11.10 -2.29
CA SER A 55 -10.53 -10.92 -0.91
C SER A 55 -10.13 -9.46 -0.67
N THR A 56 -10.20 -9.04 0.59
CA THR A 56 -9.69 -7.74 1.00
C THR A 56 -8.81 -7.93 2.22
N GLU A 57 -7.65 -7.31 2.17
CA GLU A 57 -6.67 -7.34 3.22
C GLU A 57 -6.42 -5.94 3.76
N GLN A 58 -6.33 -5.80 5.07
CA GLN A 58 -6.10 -4.53 5.75
C GLN A 58 -4.98 -4.68 6.76
N TRP A 59 -4.06 -3.72 6.79
CA TRP A 59 -2.96 -3.68 7.74
C TRP A 59 -2.87 -2.32 8.41
N ASP A 60 -2.63 -2.34 9.70
CA ASP A 60 -2.33 -1.17 10.51
C ASP A 60 -0.86 -1.18 10.94
N ARG A 61 -0.37 -0.02 11.39
CA ARG A 61 0.94 0.12 12.07
C ARG A 61 2.13 -0.46 11.30
N CYS A 62 2.10 -0.48 9.96
CA CYS A 62 3.27 -0.99 9.23
C CYS A 62 4.42 0.02 9.29
N LYS A 63 5.63 -0.51 9.07
CA LYS A 63 6.85 0.31 9.04
C LYS A 63 7.34 0.42 7.60
N LEU A 64 7.49 1.66 7.15
CA LEU A 64 8.19 1.98 5.89
C LEU A 64 9.61 1.46 5.96
N ALA A 65 9.96 0.55 5.05
CA ALA A 65 11.36 0.27 4.78
C ALA A 65 11.88 1.39 3.89
N HIS A 66 12.64 2.33 4.46
CA HIS A 66 13.47 3.20 3.64
C HIS A 66 14.54 2.31 2.99
N ASN A 67 14.48 2.19 1.66
CA ASN A 67 15.65 1.78 0.90
C ASN A 67 16.67 2.92 1.07
N LYS A 68 17.75 2.64 1.81
CA LYS A 68 18.92 3.52 1.83
C LYS A 68 19.58 3.56 0.47
#